data_AF-A0A1F9BQ49-F1
#
_entry.id   AF-A0A1F9BQ49-F1
#
_cell.length_a   1.000
_cell.length_b   1.000
_cell.length_c   1.000
_cell.angle_alpha   90.00
_cell.angle_beta   90.00
_cell.angle_gamma   90.00
#
_symmetry.space_group_name_H-M   'P 1'
#
loop_
_entity.id
_entity.type
_entity.pdbx_description
1 polymer ?
#
loop_
_entity_poly.entity_id
_entity_poly.type
_entity_poly.pdbx_seq_one_letter_code
_entity_poly.pdbx_strand_id
1 'polypeptide(L)' 'MIEAPGNKVPIGGIKVVTENGWFAVRPSGTEKVYKIYTESFKGREHLMQIQAEAKAMIRAAFRSAGV' A
#
# COMPACT_ATOMS: atom_id res chain seq x y z
N MET A 1 0.63 11.05 8.70
CA MET A 1 -0.19 9.82 8.56
C MET A 1 -1.28 10.12 7.54
N ILE A 2 -1.65 9.19 6.65
CA ILE A 2 -2.62 9.49 5.57
C ILE A 2 -4.04 9.40 6.12
N GLU A 3 -4.86 10.39 5.78
CA GLU A 3 -6.28 10.48 6.11
C GLU A 3 -7.16 10.08 4.92
N ALA A 4 -8.31 9.46 5.19
CA ALA A 4 -9.28 9.13 4.17
C ALA A 4 -9.93 10.42 3.61
N PRO A 5 -10.02 10.62 2.28
CA PRO A 5 -10.50 11.88 1.71
C PRO A 5 -11.94 12.22 2.10
N GLY A 6 -12.80 11.20 2.24
CA GLY A 6 -14.23 11.38 2.46
C GLY A 6 -14.64 11.77 3.89
N ASN A 7 -13.82 11.47 4.90
CA ASN A 7 -14.16 11.74 6.30
C ASN A 7 -12.98 12.20 7.17
N LYS A 8 -11.78 12.37 6.59
CA LYS A 8 -10.55 12.81 7.28
C LYS A 8 -10.07 11.90 8.42
N VAL A 9 -10.61 10.69 8.54
CA VAL A 9 -10.17 9.74 9.55
C VAL A 9 -8.83 9.11 9.12
N PRO A 10 -7.88 8.90 10.05
CA PRO A 10 -6.63 8.21 9.75
C PRO A 10 -6.86 6.81 9.18
N ILE A 11 -6.18 6.49 8.09
CA ILE A 11 -6.28 5.16 7.47
C ILE A 11 -5.56 4.09 8.31
N GLY A 12 -4.62 4.50 9.17
CA GLY A 12 -3.77 3.58 9.93
C GLY A 12 -2.81 2.81 9.02
N GLY A 13 -2.25 3.50 8.03
CA GLY A 13 -1.40 2.91 7.00
C GLY A 13 -1.03 3.93 5.92
N ILE A 14 -0.70 3.43 4.73
CA ILE A 14 -0.42 4.24 3.54
C ILE A 14 -1.34 3.84 2.39
N LYS A 15 -1.66 4.81 1.54
CA LYS A 15 -2.29 4.61 0.24
C LYS A 15 -1.54 5.45 -0.78
N VAL A 16 -1.12 4.84 -1.87
CA VAL A 16 -0.47 5.50 -3.00
C VAL A 16 -1.35 5.30 -4.21
N VAL A 17 -1.61 6.39 -4.93
CA VAL A 17 -2.51 6.42 -6.08
C VAL A 17 -1.76 7.01 -7.27
N THR A 18 -1.95 6.38 -8.42
CA THR A 18 -1.54 6.89 -9.73
C THR A 18 -2.78 6.99 -10.62
N GLU A 19 -2.62 7.50 -11.84
CA GLU A 19 -3.71 7.56 -12.82
C GLU A 19 -4.31 6.18 -13.12
N ASN A 20 -3.49 5.12 -13.18
CA ASN A 20 -3.87 3.82 -13.75
C ASN A 20 -3.88 2.67 -12.73
N GLY A 21 -3.76 2.98 -11.45
CA GLY A 21 -3.72 1.98 -10.39
C GLY A 21 -3.31 2.56 -9.05
N TRP A 22 -3.45 1.75 -8.02
CA TRP A 22 -3.14 2.13 -6.65
C TRP A 22 -2.76 0.92 -5.80
N PHE A 23 -2.12 1.20 -4.67
CA PHE A 23 -1.99 0.23 -3.59
C PHE A 23 -2.20 0.87 -2.22
N ALA A 24 -2.65 0.07 -1.26
CA ALA A 24 -2.78 0.46 0.13
C ALA A 24 -2.17 -0.61 1.03
N VAL A 25 -1.54 -0.17 2.13
CA VAL A 25 -0.86 -1.04 3.09
C VAL A 25 -1.37 -0.73 4.49
N ARG A 26 -1.80 -1.76 5.21
CA ARG A 26 -2.26 -1.64 6.59
C ARG A 26 -1.76 -2.82 7.43
N PRO A 27 -1.39 -2.60 8.70
CA PRO A 27 -1.12 -3.70 9.63
C PRO A 27 -2.40 -4.51 9.86
N SER A 28 -2.27 -5.83 10.02
CA SER A 28 -3.38 -6.67 10.44
C SER A 28 -3.71 -6.37 11.91
N GLY A 29 -5.00 -6.35 12.25
CA GLY A 29 -5.45 -6.15 13.63
C GLY A 29 -5.37 -7.42 14.49
N THR A 30 -5.19 -8.59 13.87
CA THR A 30 -5.30 -9.90 14.54
C THR A 30 -4.04 -10.74 14.46
N GLU A 31 -3.11 -10.40 13.56
CA GLU A 31 -1.94 -11.22 13.23
C GLU A 31 -0.71 -10.32 13.08
N LYS A 32 0.49 -10.86 13.30
CA LYS A 32 1.75 -10.13 13.12
C LYS A 32 2.16 -10.06 11.64
N VAL A 33 1.26 -9.55 10.81
CA VAL A 33 1.44 -9.38 9.36
C VAL A 33 0.85 -8.03 8.93
N TYR A 34 1.24 -7.55 7.76
CA TYR A 34 0.57 -6.44 7.08
C TYR A 34 -0.08 -6.92 5.79
N LYS A 35 -1.16 -6.25 5.37
CA LYS A 35 -1.91 -6.56 4.15
C LYS A 35 -1.63 -5.48 3.11
N ILE A 36 -1.38 -5.90 1.87
CA ILE A 36 -1.29 -5.02 0.71
C ILE A 36 -2.51 -5.26 -0.17
N TYR A 37 -3.26 -4.20 -0.46
CA TYR A 37 -4.35 -4.20 -1.42
C TYR A 37 -3.87 -3.47 -2.67
N THR A 38 -4.16 -4.02 -3.86
CA THR A 38 -3.68 -3.48 -5.13
C THR A 38 -4.78 -3.54 -6.19
N GLU A 39 -4.85 -2.53 -7.03
CA GLU A 39 -5.73 -2.51 -8.20
C GLU A 39 -5.02 -1.86 -9.40
N SER A 40 -5.34 -2.36 -10.59
CA SER A 40 -4.81 -1.90 -11.87
C SER A 40 -5.94 -1.72 -12.87
N PHE A 41 -5.95 -0.58 -13.56
CA PHE A 41 -6.87 -0.29 -14.66
C PHE A 41 -6.31 -0.74 -16.02
N LYS A 42 -5.06 -1.20 -16.07
CA LYS A 42 -4.37 -1.70 -17.28
C LYS A 42 -4.29 -3.23 -17.36
N GLY A 43 -4.94 -3.94 -16.45
CA GLY A 43 -4.96 -5.41 -16.42
C GLY A 43 -3.84 -6.05 -15.61
N ARG A 44 -3.65 -7.36 -15.82
CA ARG A 44 -2.94 -8.25 -14.88
C ARG A 44 -1.42 -8.04 -14.85
N GLU A 45 -0.79 -7.76 -15.98
CA GLU A 45 0.66 -7.50 -16.02
C GLU A 45 1.02 -6.26 -15.20
N HIS A 46 0.31 -5.16 -15.44
CA HIS A 46 0.46 -3.94 -14.66
C HIS A 46 0.11 -4.15 -13.17
N LEU A 47 -0.89 -4.99 -12.85
CA LEU A 47 -1.18 -5.36 -11.46
C LEU A 47 0.01 -6.05 -10.77
N MET A 48 0.67 -6.99 -11.46
CA MET A 48 1.85 -7.67 -10.93
C MET A 48 3.00 -6.69 -10.71
N GLN A 49 3.17 -5.72 -11.60
CA GLN A 49 4.14 -4.64 -11.44
C GLN A 49 3.85 -3.79 -10.19
N ILE A 50 2.60 -3.33 -10.01
CA ILE A 50 2.18 -2.59 -8.80
C ILE A 50 2.48 -3.40 -7.53
N GLN A 51 2.17 -4.70 -7.54
CA GLN A 51 2.45 -5.57 -6.39
C GLN A 51 3.94 -5.70 -6.09
N ALA A 52 4.79 -5.81 -7.11
CA ALA A 52 6.23 -5.89 -6.96
C ALA A 52 6.80 -4.59 -6.38
N GLU A 53 6.42 -3.46 -6.95
CA GLU A 53 6.86 -2.13 -6.52
C GLU A 53 6.39 -1.79 -5.10
N ALA A 54 5.12 -2.09 -4.77
CA ALA A 54 4.60 -1.92 -3.42
C ALA A 54 5.42 -2.69 -2.38
N LYS A 55 5.75 -3.96 -2.65
CA LYS A 55 6.61 -4.77 -1.76
C LYS A 55 8.01 -4.17 -1.64
N ALA A 56 8.59 -3.68 -2.73
CA ALA A 56 9.92 -3.07 -2.73
C ALA A 56 9.95 -1.77 -1.88
N MET A 57 8.95 -0.91 -2.05
CA MET A 57 8.80 0.34 -1.29
C MET A 57 8.64 0.08 0.21
N ILE A 58 7.78 -0.88 0.60
CA ILE A 58 7.59 -1.22 2.02
C ILE A 58 8.88 -1.74 2.64
N ARG A 59 9.61 -2.63 1.93
CA ARG A 59 10.90 -3.13 2.40
C ARG A 59 11.92 -2.01 2.57
N ALA A 60 11.97 -1.06 1.63
CA ALA A 60 12.85 0.10 1.73
C ALA A 60 12.49 1.00 2.92
N ALA A 61 11.20 1.20 3.17
CA ALA A 61 10.71 1.97 4.31
C ALA A 61 11.10 1.32 5.64
N PHE A 62 10.93 0.00 5.80
CA PHE A 62 11.34 -0.72 7.01
C PHE A 62 12.85 -0.65 7.24
N ARG A 63 13.66 -0.91 6.20
CA ARG A 63 15.11 -0.74 6.29
C ARG A 63 15.53 0.66 6.72
N SER A 64 14.87 1.69 6.18
CA SER A 64 15.17 3.09 6.53
C SER A 64 14.78 3.43 7.97
N ALA A 65 13.75 2.76 8.50
CA ALA A 65 13.32 2.89 9.89
C ALA A 65 14.15 2.03 10.86
N GLY A 66 15.11 1.23 10.38
CA GLY A 66 15.97 0.38 11.20
C GLY A 66 15.26 -0.86 11.77
N VAL A 67 14.19 -1.31 11.12
CA VAL A 67 13.39 -2.50 11.49
C VAL A 67 13.33 -3.53 10.38
#